data_AF-A0A6P2CWD7-F1
#
_entry.id   AF-A0A6P2CWD7-F1
#
_cell.length_a   1.000
_cell.length_b   1.000
_cell.length_c   1.000
_cell.angle_alpha   90.00
_cell.angle_beta   90.00
_cell.angle_gamma   90.00
#
_symmetry.space_group_name_H-M   'P 1'
#
loop_
_entity.id
_entity.type
_entity.pdbx_description
1 polymer ?
#
loop_
_entity_poly.entity_id
_entity_poly.type
_entity_poly.pdbx_seq_one_letter_code
_entity_poly.pdbx_strand_id
1 'polypeptide(L)'
;MSEATEKLKPLLAALTAEERAEVAEYIDALDSDHENDEGGEENLAPEEWEAVWIEEGNRRIADLDSGKSEAVPADEFMKRMKEKYG
;
A
#
# COMPACT_ATOMS: atom_id res chain seq x y z
N MET A 1 4.31 -11.52 -12.71
CA MET A 1 5.32 -10.55 -13.17
C MET A 1 5.29 -10.50 -14.69
N SER A 2 5.40 -9.30 -15.28
CA SER A 2 5.40 -9.14 -16.73
C SER A 2 6.78 -9.41 -17.33
N GLU A 3 6.84 -9.76 -18.62
CA GLU A 3 8.09 -9.94 -19.36
C GLU A 3 8.95 -8.67 -19.35
N ALA A 4 8.32 -7.49 -19.33
CA ALA A 4 9.00 -6.20 -19.22
C ALA A 4 9.71 -6.04 -17.87
N THR A 5 9.05 -6.43 -16.76
CA THR A 5 9.65 -6.39 -15.42
C THR A 5 10.87 -7.31 -15.34
N GLU A 6 10.81 -8.52 -15.91
CA GLU A 6 11.94 -9.45 -15.91
C GLU A 6 13.15 -8.93 -16.69
N LYS A 7 12.91 -8.21 -17.81
CA LYS A 7 13.98 -7.59 -18.60
C LYS A 7 14.61 -6.38 -17.91
N LEU A 8 13.87 -5.69 -17.03
CA LEU A 8 14.35 -4.50 -16.34
C LEU A 8 15.31 -4.83 -15.18
N LYS A 9 15.11 -5.96 -14.49
CA LYS A 9 15.94 -6.40 -13.35
C LYS A 9 17.45 -6.39 -13.61
N PRO A 10 17.98 -7.04 -14.68
CA PRO A 10 19.42 -7.03 -14.93
C PRO A 10 19.95 -5.63 -15.29
N LEU A 11 19.12 -4.77 -15.88
CA LEU A 11 19.50 -3.40 -16.22
C LEU A 11 19.64 -2.53 -14.96
N LEU A 12 18.70 -2.63 -14.03
CA LEU A 12 18.78 -1.95 -12.73
C LEU A 12 19.92 -2.47 -11.85
N ALA A 13 20.21 -3.78 -11.93
CA ALA A 13 21.32 -4.39 -11.21
C ALA A 13 22.70 -3.92 -11.73
N ALA A 14 22.79 -3.52 -13.00
CA ALA A 14 24.01 -2.99 -13.59
C ALA A 14 24.31 -1.53 -13.21
N LEU A 15 23.32 -0.80 -12.71
CA LEU A 15 23.50 0.57 -12.22
C LEU A 15 24.30 0.61 -10.91
N THR A 16 24.92 1.74 -10.64
CA THR A 16 25.45 2.06 -9.31
C THR A 16 24.32 2.32 -8.32
N ALA A 17 24.66 2.42 -7.03
CA ALA A 17 23.65 2.73 -6.00
C ALA A 17 23.08 4.14 -6.15
N GLU A 18 23.91 5.10 -6.57
CA GLU A 18 23.53 6.50 -6.80
C GLU A 18 22.58 6.61 -7.99
N GLU A 19 22.90 5.99 -9.13
CA GLU A 19 22.03 5.96 -10.31
C GLU A 19 20.70 5.24 -10.03
N ARG A 20 20.70 4.19 -9.19
CA ARG A 20 19.44 3.56 -8.75
C ARG A 20 18.58 4.49 -7.90
N ALA A 21 19.19 5.34 -7.07
CA ALA A 21 18.47 6.30 -6.25
C ALA A 21 17.82 7.37 -7.14
N GLU A 22 18.54 7.88 -8.14
CA GLU A 22 17.99 8.84 -9.11
C GLU A 22 16.81 8.26 -9.90
N VAL A 23 16.91 7.00 -10.35
CA VAL A 23 15.80 6.33 -11.03
C VAL A 23 14.60 6.14 -10.09
N ALA A 24 14.84 5.82 -8.82
CA ALA A 24 13.77 5.68 -7.84
C ALA A 24 13.05 7.02 -7.59
N GLU A 25 13.79 8.12 -7.43
CA GLU A 25 13.21 9.47 -7.28
C GLU A 25 12.40 9.88 -8.51
N TYR A 26 12.88 9.57 -9.72
CA TYR A 26 12.14 9.85 -10.95
C TYR A 26 10.85 9.03 -11.06
N ILE A 27 10.87 7.75 -10.66
CA ILE A 27 9.67 6.90 -10.64
C ILE A 27 8.65 7.43 -9.62
N ASP A 28 9.10 7.82 -8.43
CA ASP A 28 8.25 8.42 -7.38
C ASP A 28 7.60 9.74 -7.85
N ALA A 29 8.37 10.56 -8.58
CA ALA A 29 7.85 11.78 -9.21
C ALA A 29 6.82 11.50 -10.31
N LEU A 30 6.96 10.39 -11.05
CA LEU A 30 5.96 9.98 -12.04
C LEU A 30 4.69 9.42 -11.37
N ASP A 31 4.83 8.68 -10.27
CA ASP A 31 3.69 8.11 -9.54
C ASP A 31 2.85 9.21 -8.87
N SER A 32 3.52 10.24 -8.33
CA SER A 32 2.83 11.43 -7.80
C SER A 32 2.14 12.30 -8.86
N ASP A 33 2.60 12.28 -10.12
CA ASP A 33 1.87 12.89 -11.24
C ASP A 33 0.67 12.02 -11.70
N HIS A 34 0.67 10.72 -11.37
CA HIS A 34 -0.43 9.78 -11.65
C HIS A 34 -1.56 9.80 -10.60
N GLU A 35 -1.41 10.53 -9.47
CA GLU A 35 -2.49 10.80 -8.50
C GLU A 35 -3.67 11.62 -9.07
N ASN A 36 -3.69 11.91 -10.38
CA ASN A 36 -4.77 12.66 -11.03
C ASN A 36 -5.53 11.88 -12.11
N ASP A 37 -5.25 10.60 -12.36
CA ASP A 37 -5.99 9.85 -13.38
C ASP A 37 -6.41 8.44 -12.91
N GLU A 38 -7.74 8.27 -12.88
CA GLU A 38 -8.49 7.00 -12.80
C GLU A 38 -8.70 6.33 -11.42
N GLY A 39 -9.54 6.96 -10.58
CA GLY A 39 -10.80 6.30 -10.20
C GLY A 39 -10.84 5.30 -9.04
N GLY A 40 -10.02 5.44 -7.99
CA GLY A 40 -10.23 4.66 -6.77
C GLY A 40 -9.62 5.32 -5.54
N GLU A 41 -10.45 5.88 -4.64
CA GLU A 41 -10.16 6.36 -3.27
C GLU A 41 -8.96 7.33 -3.05
N GLU A 42 -8.09 7.51 -4.04
CA GLU A 42 -6.82 8.26 -4.00
C GLU A 42 -6.98 9.72 -4.46
N ASN A 43 -8.17 10.10 -4.98
CA ASN A 43 -8.50 11.47 -5.38
C ASN A 43 -9.34 12.24 -4.33
N LEU A 44 -9.40 11.77 -3.09
CA LEU A 44 -10.07 12.50 -2.03
C LEU A 44 -9.19 13.66 -1.57
N ALA A 45 -9.77 14.85 -1.41
CA ALA A 45 -9.06 15.91 -0.71
C ALA A 45 -8.65 15.39 0.69
N PRO A 46 -7.52 15.83 1.27
CA PRO A 46 -7.05 15.33 2.57
C PRO A 46 -8.13 15.31 3.65
N GLU A 47 -9.02 16.31 3.64
CA GLU A 47 -10.15 16.44 4.57
C GLU A 47 -11.26 15.40 4.32
N GLU A 48 -11.49 15.01 3.07
CA GLU A 48 -12.44 13.96 2.70
C GLU A 48 -11.90 12.57 3.05
N TRP A 49 -10.58 12.38 2.90
CA TRP A 49 -9.90 11.16 3.32
C TRP A 49 -10.00 10.97 4.84
N GLU A 50 -9.73 12.02 5.62
CA GLU A 50 -9.86 11.99 7.07
C GLU A 50 -11.29 11.65 7.51
N ALA A 51 -12.31 12.23 6.86
CA ALA A 51 -13.71 11.95 7.16
C ALA A 51 -14.07 10.47 6.93
N VAL A 52 -13.63 9.88 5.82
CA VAL A 52 -13.87 8.46 5.50
C VAL A 52 -13.20 7.54 6.52
N TRP A 53 -11.96 7.83 6.90
CA TRP A 53 -11.24 7.03 7.90
C TRP A 53 -11.83 7.16 9.32
N ILE A 54 -12.36 8.34 9.68
CA ILE A 54 -13.09 8.54 10.93
C ILE A 54 -14.37 7.70 10.94
N GLU A 55 -15.16 7.73 9.85
CA GLU A 55 -16.37 6.92 9.74
C GLU A 55 -16.06 5.42 9.83
N GLU A 56 -15.04 4.97 9.10
CA GLU A 56 -14.57 3.59 9.13
C GLU A 56 -14.09 3.16 10.52
N GLY A 57 -13.32 4.02 11.20
CA GLY A 57 -12.87 3.79 12.57
C GLY A 57 -14.03 3.60 13.53
N ASN A 58 -15.03 4.50 13.48
CA ASN A 58 -16.24 4.41 14.29
C ASN A 58 -17.04 3.12 14.01
N ARG A 59 -17.15 2.74 12.74
CA ARG A 59 -17.80 1.47 12.35
C ARG A 59 -17.09 0.26 12.96
N ARG A 60 -15.75 0.22 12.89
CA ARG A 60 -14.95 -0.90 13.46
C ARG A 60 -15.07 -0.97 14.97
N ILE A 61 -15.09 0.17 15.66
CA ILE A 61 -15.32 0.23 17.11
C ILE A 61 -16.70 -0.35 17.45
N ALA A 62 -17.75 0.07 16.74
CA ALA A 62 -19.10 -0.45 16.96
C ALA A 62 -19.21 -1.97 16.68
N ASP A 63 -18.51 -2.46 15.66
CA ASP A 63 -18.45 -3.89 15.35
C ASP A 63 -17.73 -4.70 16.43
N LEU A 64 -16.69 -4.14 17.07
CA LEU A 64 -16.02 -4.76 18.21
C LEU A 64 -16.89 -4.75 19.47
N ASP A 65 -17.50 -3.59 19.79
CA ASP A 65 -18.35 -3.42 20.97
C ASP A 65 -19.61 -4.29 20.92
N SER A 66 -20.18 -4.47 19.72
CA SER A 66 -21.33 -5.35 19.50
C SER A 66 -20.97 -6.84 19.46
N GLY A 67 -19.68 -7.18 19.42
CA GLY A 67 -19.20 -8.55 19.24
C GLY A 67 -19.43 -9.10 17.83
N LYS A 68 -19.77 -8.25 16.86
CA LYS A 68 -19.84 -8.62 15.43
C LYS A 68 -18.45 -8.95 14.87
N SER A 69 -17.41 -8.33 15.42
CA SER A 69 -16.00 -8.62 15.14
C SER A 69 -15.24 -8.87 16.44
N GLU A 70 -14.15 -9.63 16.34
CA GLU A 70 -13.22 -9.90 17.46
C GLU A 70 -11.80 -9.53 17.04
N ALA A 71 -11.04 -8.91 17.95
CA ALA A 71 -9.65 -8.60 17.72
C ALA A 71 -8.78 -9.86 17.84
N VAL A 72 -7.86 -10.06 16.90
CA VAL A 72 -6.88 -11.15 16.94
C VAL A 72 -5.53 -10.60 17.39
N PRO A 73 -4.82 -11.25 18.33
CA PRO A 73 -3.46 -10.86 18.69
C PRO A 73 -2.53 -10.80 17.47
N ALA A 74 -1.71 -9.76 17.38
CA ALA A 74 -0.85 -9.53 16.22
C ALA A 74 0.09 -10.71 15.93
N ASP A 75 0.68 -11.33 16.96
CA ASP A 75 1.57 -12.49 16.81
C ASP A 75 0.86 -13.68 16.17
N GLU A 76 -0.41 -13.89 16.52
CA GLU A 76 -1.23 -14.96 15.95
C GLU A 76 -1.56 -14.68 14.50
N PHE A 77 -1.94 -13.44 14.17
CA PHE A 77 -2.15 -13.01 12.79
C PHE A 77 -0.88 -13.21 11.93
N MET A 78 0.27 -12.74 12.42
CA MET A 78 1.55 -12.84 11.71
C MET A 78 1.96 -14.30 11.50
N LYS A 79 1.75 -15.16 12.49
CA LYS A 79 1.98 -16.60 12.36
C LYS A 79 1.12 -17.20 11.24
N ARG A 80 -0.19 -16.92 11.23
CA ARG A 80 -1.13 -17.42 10.20
C ARG A 80 -0.74 -16.94 8.80
N MET A 81 -0.32 -15.69 8.66
CA MET A 81 0.11 -15.12 7.38
C MET A 81 1.37 -15.81 6.85
N LYS A 82 2.35 -16.05 7.73
CA LYS A 82 3.56 -16.80 7.37
C LYS A 82 3.24 -18.23 6.95
N GLU A 83 2.40 -18.94 7.68
CA GLU A 83 2.00 -20.31 7.34
C GLU A 83 1.28 -20.39 5.99
N LYS A 84 0.52 -19.35 5.60
CA LYS A 84 -0.27 -19.35 4.38
C LYS A 84 0.51 -18.87 3.14
N TYR A 85 1.45 -17.95 3.31
CA TYR A 85 2.08 -17.23 2.20
C TYR A 85 3.61 -17.16 2.22
N GLY A 86 4.26 -17.58 3.32
CA GLY A 86 5.71 -17.51 3.50
C GLY A 86 6.39 -18.87 3.46
#